data_AF-A0A1H8CQT7-F1
#
_entry.id   AF-A0A1H8CQT7-F1
#
_cell.length_a   1.000
_cell.length_b   1.000
_cell.length_c   1.000
_cell.angle_alpha   90.00
_cell.angle_beta   90.00
_cell.angle_gamma   90.00
#
_symmetry.space_group_name_H-M   'P 1'
#
loop_
_entity.id
_entity.type
_entity.pdbx_description
1 polymer ?
#
loop_
_entity_poly.entity_id
_entity_poly.type
_entity_poly.pdbx_seq_one_letter_code
_entity_poly.pdbx_strand_id
1 'polypeptide(L)'
;MRLGFRHLAAATTGMTFSLILLGVYTGAIGAGLSCGARWPLCNGAVFGLFPADWPSFVEWFHRFVAMVTGFMIIGTTYAAWKRQPRTDIRWASTIALAVLPAQVLLGANTIWFYGPVAQVLHHTAALTIFAAMTATTAWAFQGTVSTADTATDADADATADGSSGPV
;
A
#
# COMPACT_ATOMS: atom_id res chain seq x y z
N MET A 1 3.09 8.11 20.32
CA MET A 1 3.69 8.11 18.95
C MET A 1 2.64 7.86 17.85
N ARG A 2 1.53 8.63 17.80
CA ARG A 2 0.48 8.44 16.78
C ARG A 2 0.87 9.02 15.41
N LEU A 3 1.63 10.13 15.40
CA LEU A 3 2.15 10.74 14.18
C LEU A 3 3.01 9.77 13.35
N GLY A 4 3.89 9.01 14.01
CA GLY A 4 4.78 8.07 13.31
C GLY A 4 4.05 6.94 12.59
N PHE A 5 2.94 6.43 13.14
CA PHE A 5 2.14 5.40 12.46
C PHE A 5 1.40 5.97 11.24
N ARG A 6 0.83 7.18 11.37
CA ARG A 6 0.09 7.83 10.28
C ARG A 6 0.98 8.07 9.06
N HIS A 7 2.19 8.60 9.28
CA HIS A 7 3.15 8.81 8.20
C HIS A 7 3.60 7.49 7.57
N LEU A 8 3.83 6.45 8.38
CA LEU A 8 4.18 5.12 7.85
C LEU A 8 3.06 4.53 6.97
N ALA A 9 1.80 4.59 7.43
CA ALA A 9 0.66 4.10 6.68
C ALA A 9 0.45 4.89 5.38
N ALA A 10 0.54 6.22 5.44
CA ALA A 10 0.46 7.09 4.27
C ALA A 10 1.59 6.83 3.27
N ALA A 11 2.84 6.71 3.74
CA ALA A 11 3.98 6.40 2.90
C ALA A 11 3.83 5.03 2.21
N THR A 12 3.37 4.01 2.95
CA THR A 12 3.12 2.67 2.39
C THR A 12 2.01 2.68 1.35
N THR A 13 0.94 3.45 1.59
CA THR A 13 -0.17 3.62 0.64
C THR A 13 0.28 4.33 -0.63
N GLY A 14 1.04 5.43 -0.49
CA GLY A 14 1.62 6.16 -1.63
C GLY A 14 2.57 5.27 -2.44
N MET A 15 3.43 4.52 -1.77
CA MET A 15 4.34 3.58 -2.42
C MET A 15 3.58 2.47 -3.17
N THR A 16 2.51 1.93 -2.57
CA THR A 16 1.64 0.93 -3.22
C THR A 16 0.98 1.49 -4.48
N PHE A 17 0.50 2.73 -4.44
CA PHE A 17 -0.07 3.40 -5.60
C PHE A 17 0.97 3.61 -6.71
N SER A 18 2.16 4.12 -6.36
CA SER A 18 3.27 4.28 -7.32
C SER A 18 3.67 2.94 -7.96
N LEU A 19 3.70 1.86 -7.17
CA LEU A 19 3.99 0.51 -7.68
C LEU A 19 2.94 0.03 -8.69
N ILE A 20 1.64 0.30 -8.45
CA ILE A 20 0.57 -0.02 -9.40
C ILE A 20 0.79 0.72 -10.72
N LEU A 21 1.08 2.02 -10.68
CA LEU A 21 1.34 2.82 -11.88
C LEU A 21 2.58 2.30 -12.64
N LEU A 22 3.64 1.96 -11.92
CA LEU A 22 4.84 1.36 -12.51
C LEU A 22 4.55 0.00 -13.16
N GLY A 23 3.69 -0.83 -12.55
CA GLY A 23 3.24 -2.10 -13.13
C GLY A 23 2.43 -1.93 -14.41
N VAL A 24 1.49 -0.96 -14.42
CA VAL A 24 0.72 -0.59 -15.62
C VAL A 24 1.66 -0.13 -16.73
N TYR A 25 2.64 0.72 -16.41
CA TYR A 25 3.66 1.15 -17.36
C TYR A 25 4.48 -0.02 -17.92
N THR A 26 4.94 -0.94 -17.05
CA THR A 26 5.69 -2.15 -17.44
C THR A 26 4.90 -3.01 -18.43
N GLY A 27 3.60 -3.21 -18.18
CA GLY A 27 2.72 -3.93 -19.10
C GLY A 27 2.50 -3.18 -20.43
N ALA A 28 2.30 -1.86 -20.38
CA ALA A 28 2.03 -1.03 -21.54
C ALA A 28 3.20 -1.00 -22.55
N ILE A 29 4.45 -1.01 -22.06
CA ILE A 29 5.63 -1.05 -22.93
C ILE A 29 6.05 -2.47 -23.34
N GLY A 30 5.28 -3.50 -22.97
CA GLY A 30 5.60 -4.90 -23.27
C GLY A 30 6.80 -5.46 -22.51
N ALA A 31 7.24 -4.80 -21.44
CA ALA A 31 8.41 -5.21 -20.66
C ALA A 31 8.16 -6.43 -19.77
N GLY A 32 6.92 -6.89 -19.58
CA GLY A 32 6.58 -7.97 -18.64
C GLY A 32 7.18 -9.36 -18.94
N LEU A 33 7.86 -9.54 -20.08
CA LEU A 33 8.53 -10.79 -20.47
C LEU A 33 10.03 -10.59 -20.78
N SER A 34 10.55 -9.39 -20.55
CA SER A 34 11.90 -8.99 -20.97
C SER A 34 13.00 -9.68 -20.16
N CYS A 35 12.73 -10.04 -18.89
CA CYS A 35 13.63 -10.81 -18.04
C CYS A 35 13.76 -12.31 -18.43
N GLY A 36 13.17 -12.76 -19.54
CA GLY A 36 13.36 -14.11 -20.09
C GLY A 36 12.79 -15.23 -19.23
N ALA A 37 11.59 -15.04 -18.70
CA ALA A 37 10.88 -15.97 -17.81
C ALA A 37 11.61 -16.34 -16.49
N ARG A 38 12.65 -15.58 -16.13
CA ARG A 38 13.38 -15.75 -14.88
C ARG A 38 12.65 -15.02 -13.76
N TRP A 39 12.46 -15.71 -12.65
CA TRP A 39 11.87 -15.16 -11.43
C TRP A 39 12.43 -15.94 -10.24
N PRO A 40 12.88 -15.30 -9.14
CA PRO A 40 12.75 -13.86 -8.83
C PRO A 40 13.80 -12.96 -9.51
N LEU A 41 14.90 -13.51 -10.00
CA LEU A 41 16.00 -12.78 -10.65
C LEU A 41 15.69 -12.45 -12.13
N CYS A 42 16.39 -11.47 -12.71
CA CYS A 42 16.27 -11.07 -14.13
C CYS A 42 17.49 -11.56 -14.96
N ASN A 43 17.57 -11.18 -16.23
CA ASN A 43 18.52 -11.67 -17.26
C ASN A 43 19.88 -10.93 -17.31
N GLY A 44 20.37 -10.36 -16.20
CA GLY A 44 21.58 -9.52 -16.25
C GLY A 44 22.96 -10.20 -16.30
N ALA A 45 23.94 -9.48 -16.87
CA ALA A 45 25.30 -9.99 -17.18
C ALA A 45 26.23 -10.21 -15.97
N VAL A 46 26.02 -9.51 -14.86
CA VAL A 46 26.71 -9.75 -13.58
C VAL A 46 25.70 -10.35 -12.61
N PHE A 47 25.74 -11.67 -12.40
CA PHE A 47 24.83 -12.42 -11.52
C PHE A 47 23.31 -12.19 -11.74
N GLY A 48 22.87 -11.76 -12.93
CA GLY A 48 21.46 -11.44 -13.18
C GLY A 48 21.03 -10.01 -12.77
N LEU A 49 21.96 -9.15 -12.32
CA LEU A 49 21.67 -7.88 -11.66
C LEU A 49 21.50 -6.67 -12.61
N PHE A 50 22.18 -6.65 -13.77
CA PHE A 50 22.15 -5.52 -14.71
C PHE A 50 21.33 -5.85 -15.96
N PRO A 51 20.21 -5.16 -16.20
CA PRO A 51 19.34 -5.40 -17.34
C PRO A 51 20.06 -5.20 -18.68
N ALA A 52 19.81 -6.10 -19.64
CA ALA A 52 20.46 -6.06 -20.94
C ALA A 52 20.00 -4.87 -21.81
N ASP A 53 18.78 -4.40 -21.57
CA ASP A 53 18.06 -3.39 -22.34
C ASP A 53 17.04 -2.67 -21.45
N TRP A 54 16.49 -1.55 -21.96
CA TRP A 54 15.57 -0.69 -21.21
C TRP A 54 14.30 -1.42 -20.72
N PRO A 55 13.60 -2.22 -21.54
CA PRO A 55 12.50 -3.07 -21.06
C PRO A 55 12.86 -3.95 -19.86
N SER A 56 13.99 -4.68 -19.91
CA SER A 56 14.47 -5.51 -18.79
C SER A 56 14.72 -4.68 -17.53
N PHE A 57 15.18 -3.44 -17.66
CA PHE A 57 15.35 -2.53 -16.53
C PHE A 57 14.03 -2.19 -15.86
N VAL A 58 13.01 -1.85 -16.66
CA VAL A 58 11.69 -1.49 -16.14
C VAL A 58 11.06 -2.67 -15.40
N GLU A 59 11.15 -3.88 -15.95
CA GLU A 59 10.63 -5.08 -15.29
C GLU A 59 11.37 -5.39 -13.98
N TRP A 60 12.71 -5.34 -13.99
CA TRP A 60 13.51 -5.52 -12.78
C TRP A 60 13.21 -4.46 -11.72
N PHE A 61 13.09 -3.19 -12.13
CA PHE A 61 12.81 -2.08 -11.23
C PHE A 61 11.42 -2.23 -10.59
N HIS A 62 10.40 -2.64 -11.36
CA HIS A 62 9.09 -2.97 -10.82
C HIS A 62 9.16 -4.04 -9.73
N ARG A 63 9.92 -5.14 -9.95
CA ARG A 63 10.10 -6.21 -8.94
C ARG A 63 10.82 -5.73 -7.69
N PHE A 64 11.84 -4.88 -7.84
CA PHE A 64 12.57 -4.29 -6.72
C PHE A 64 11.66 -3.41 -5.86
N VAL A 65 10.91 -2.50 -6.49
CA VAL A 65 9.92 -1.62 -5.85
C VAL A 65 8.82 -2.45 -5.18
N ALA A 66 8.39 -3.56 -5.79
CA ALA A 66 7.42 -4.48 -5.20
C ALA A 66 7.92 -5.13 -3.91
N MET A 67 9.19 -5.57 -3.88
CA MET A 67 9.81 -6.12 -2.68
C MET A 67 9.87 -5.10 -1.54
N VAL A 68 10.33 -3.88 -1.81
CA VAL A 68 10.37 -2.79 -0.81
C VAL A 68 8.96 -2.49 -0.27
N THR A 69 7.98 -2.40 -1.17
CA THR A 69 6.58 -2.16 -0.79
C THR A 69 6.02 -3.28 0.07
N GLY A 70 6.33 -4.55 -0.25
CA GLY A 70 5.93 -5.70 0.57
C GLY A 70 6.45 -5.61 2.01
N PHE A 71 7.72 -5.22 2.20
CA PHE A 71 8.27 -4.99 3.54
C PHE A 71 7.60 -3.81 4.26
N MET A 72 7.26 -2.74 3.54
CA MET A 72 6.50 -1.62 4.12
C MET A 72 5.10 -2.04 4.58
N ILE A 73 4.41 -2.91 3.82
CA ILE A 73 3.12 -3.48 4.23
C ILE A 73 3.29 -4.31 5.50
N ILE A 74 4.25 -5.24 5.54
CA ILE A 74 4.55 -6.03 6.75
C ILE A 74 4.83 -5.13 7.96
N GLY A 75 5.68 -4.12 7.79
CA GLY A 75 6.03 -3.17 8.83
C GLY A 75 4.83 -2.33 9.31
N THR A 76 3.96 -1.93 8.39
CA THR A 76 2.74 -1.19 8.71
C THR A 76 1.76 -2.05 9.49
N THR A 77 1.52 -3.29 9.05
CA THR A 77 0.63 -4.23 9.76
C THR A 77 1.19 -4.55 11.15
N TYR A 78 2.49 -4.84 11.29
CA TYR A 78 3.13 -5.01 12.58
C TYR A 78 2.95 -3.79 13.50
N ALA A 79 3.17 -2.59 12.98
CA ALA A 79 2.98 -1.35 13.73
C ALA A 79 1.51 -1.11 14.11
N ALA A 80 0.54 -1.50 13.26
CA ALA A 80 -0.88 -1.40 13.54
C ALA A 80 -1.26 -2.26 14.74
N TRP A 81 -0.84 -3.53 14.76
CA TRP A 81 -1.10 -4.43 15.88
C TRP A 81 -0.42 -4.01 17.18
N LYS A 82 0.78 -3.42 17.11
CA LYS A 82 1.53 -2.97 18.30
C LYS A 82 1.04 -1.63 18.86
N ARG A 83 0.59 -0.71 18.01
CA ARG A 83 0.41 0.71 18.38
C ARG A 83 -1.02 1.22 18.24
N GLN A 84 -1.89 0.55 17.49
CA GLN A 84 -3.26 1.03 17.26
C GLN A 84 -4.26 0.25 18.11
N PRO A 85 -5.10 0.91 18.92
CA PRO A 85 -6.13 0.24 19.71
C PRO A 85 -7.35 -0.16 18.87
N ARG A 86 -7.62 0.54 17.77
CA ARG A 86 -8.81 0.28 16.94
C ARG A 86 -8.61 -0.99 16.09
N THR A 87 -9.59 -1.89 16.14
CA THR A 87 -9.54 -3.20 15.49
C THR A 87 -9.75 -3.11 13.98
N ASP A 88 -10.49 -2.12 13.49
CA ASP A 88 -10.69 -1.82 12.06
C ASP A 88 -9.36 -1.59 11.33
N ILE A 89 -8.48 -0.74 11.88
CA ILE A 89 -7.14 -0.47 11.33
C ILE A 89 -6.30 -1.75 11.29
N ARG A 90 -6.36 -2.55 12.36
CA ARG A 90 -5.63 -3.83 12.44
C ARG A 90 -6.10 -4.77 11.33
N TRP A 91 -7.41 -5.00 11.23
CA TRP A 91 -7.98 -5.92 10.24
C TRP A 91 -7.77 -5.45 8.80
N ALA A 92 -7.93 -4.16 8.50
CA ALA A 92 -7.62 -3.64 7.17
C ALA A 92 -6.14 -3.88 6.79
N SER A 93 -5.20 -3.57 7.68
CA SER A 93 -3.78 -3.84 7.41
C SER A 93 -3.47 -5.34 7.30
N THR A 94 -4.20 -6.20 8.02
CA THR A 94 -4.09 -7.66 7.90
C THR A 94 -4.61 -8.17 6.56
N ILE A 95 -5.68 -7.61 6.00
CA ILE A 95 -6.18 -7.96 4.66
C ILE A 95 -5.09 -7.69 3.61
N ALA A 96 -4.48 -6.50 3.64
CA ALA A 96 -3.36 -6.17 2.74
C ALA A 96 -2.22 -7.19 2.85
N LEU A 97 -1.83 -7.54 4.08
CA LEU A 97 -0.78 -8.53 4.33
C LEU A 97 -1.18 -9.94 3.87
N ALA A 98 -2.43 -10.35 4.05
CA ALA A 98 -2.92 -11.67 3.68
C ALA A 98 -3.04 -11.86 2.16
N VAL A 99 -3.34 -10.79 1.42
CA VAL A 99 -3.42 -10.81 -0.05
C VAL A 99 -2.02 -10.72 -0.70
N LEU A 100 -1.04 -10.14 0.00
CA LEU A 100 0.32 -9.96 -0.53
C LEU A 100 0.97 -11.24 -1.09
N PRO A 101 0.92 -12.41 -0.43
CA PRO A 101 1.43 -13.66 -1.03
C PRO A 101 0.75 -14.03 -2.34
N ALA A 102 -0.58 -13.88 -2.42
CA ALA A 102 -1.31 -14.12 -3.66
C ALA A 102 -0.88 -13.13 -4.75
N GLN A 103 -0.66 -11.86 -4.41
CA GLN A 103 -0.16 -10.85 -5.34
C GLN A 103 1.22 -11.22 -5.92
N VAL A 104 2.12 -11.72 -5.07
CA VAL A 104 3.46 -12.18 -5.49
C VAL A 104 3.35 -13.37 -6.45
N LEU A 105 2.52 -14.36 -6.12
CA LEU A 105 2.29 -15.53 -6.97
C LEU A 105 1.63 -15.17 -8.31
N LEU A 106 0.63 -14.28 -8.29
CA LEU A 106 -0.02 -13.78 -9.49
C LEU A 106 0.94 -12.94 -10.35
N GLY A 107 1.83 -12.17 -9.74
CA GLY A 107 2.89 -11.45 -10.44
C GLY A 107 3.97 -12.37 -11.04
N ALA A 108 4.24 -13.51 -10.41
CA ALA A 108 5.08 -14.55 -11.03
C ALA A 108 4.32 -15.22 -12.21
N ASN A 109 3.02 -15.46 -12.05
CA ASN A 109 2.19 -16.06 -13.09
C ASN A 109 2.11 -15.23 -14.37
N THR A 110 2.13 -13.89 -14.30
CA THR A 110 2.13 -13.03 -15.50
C THR A 110 3.36 -13.23 -16.38
N ILE A 111 4.45 -13.79 -15.84
CA ILE A 111 5.70 -14.05 -16.57
C ILE A 111 5.62 -15.37 -17.37
N TRP A 112 5.00 -16.41 -16.81
CA TRP A 112 4.90 -17.73 -17.48
C TRP A 112 3.64 -17.89 -18.31
N PHE A 113 2.54 -17.25 -17.88
CA PHE A 113 1.22 -17.39 -18.48
C PHE A 113 0.64 -16.00 -18.78
N TYR A 114 1.36 -15.22 -19.59
CA TYR A 114 0.96 -13.87 -19.95
C TYR A 114 -0.36 -13.88 -20.73
N GLY A 115 -1.34 -13.10 -20.26
CA GLY A 115 -2.63 -12.96 -20.91
C GLY A 115 -3.62 -12.11 -20.11
N PRO A 116 -4.80 -11.80 -20.68
CA PRO A 116 -5.77 -10.90 -20.05
C PRO A 116 -6.23 -11.39 -18.67
N VAL A 117 -6.46 -12.69 -18.52
CA VAL A 117 -6.89 -13.28 -17.24
C VAL A 117 -5.81 -13.12 -16.15
N ALA A 118 -4.55 -13.43 -16.48
CA ALA A 118 -3.44 -13.27 -15.54
C ALA A 118 -3.27 -11.80 -15.10
N GLN A 119 -3.37 -10.87 -16.05
CA GLN A 119 -3.30 -9.42 -15.78
C GLN A 119 -4.47 -8.95 -14.90
N VAL A 120 -5.71 -9.35 -15.21
CA VAL A 120 -6.89 -8.97 -14.42
C VAL A 120 -6.78 -9.50 -12.99
N LEU A 121 -6.37 -10.75 -12.80
CA LEU A 121 -6.18 -11.33 -11.45
C LEU A 121 -5.09 -10.57 -10.68
N HIS A 122 -3.95 -10.31 -11.31
CA HIS A 122 -2.84 -9.57 -10.72
C HIS A 122 -3.23 -8.14 -10.32
N HIS A 123 -3.95 -7.42 -11.18
CA HIS A 123 -4.41 -6.06 -10.88
C HIS A 123 -5.52 -6.04 -9.82
N THR A 124 -6.42 -7.03 -9.80
CA THR A 124 -7.49 -7.13 -8.79
C THR A 124 -6.91 -7.34 -7.40
N ALA A 125 -5.91 -8.23 -7.26
CA ALA A 125 -5.23 -8.43 -6.00
C ALA A 125 -4.44 -7.18 -5.57
N ALA A 126 -3.78 -6.48 -6.51
CA ALA A 126 -3.12 -5.19 -6.24
C ALA A 126 -4.08 -4.12 -5.72
N LEU A 127 -5.25 -3.97 -6.36
CA LEU A 127 -6.28 -3.01 -5.96
C LEU A 127 -6.88 -3.35 -4.61
N THR A 128 -7.01 -4.64 -4.28
CA THR A 128 -7.48 -5.08 -2.95
C THR A 128 -6.47 -4.68 -1.86
N ILE A 129 -5.18 -4.89 -2.10
CA ILE A 129 -4.11 -4.43 -1.19
C ILE A 129 -4.15 -2.90 -1.04
N PHE A 130 -4.27 -2.18 -2.16
CA PHE A 130 -4.32 -0.72 -2.15
C PHE A 130 -5.54 -0.17 -1.40
N ALA A 131 -6.73 -0.75 -1.60
CA ALA A 131 -7.94 -0.37 -0.90
C ALA A 131 -7.80 -0.60 0.62
N ALA A 132 -7.26 -1.75 1.01
CA ALA A 132 -7.00 -2.08 2.42
C ALA A 132 -5.99 -1.12 3.07
N MET A 133 -4.92 -0.76 2.36
CA MET A 133 -3.94 0.24 2.82
C MET A 133 -4.52 1.65 2.90
N THR A 134 -5.38 2.02 1.95
CA THR A 134 -6.11 3.29 1.94
C THR A 134 -7.05 3.37 3.13
N ALA A 135 -7.82 2.32 3.43
CA ALA A 135 -8.67 2.25 4.62
C ALA A 135 -7.85 2.36 5.92
N THR A 136 -6.73 1.62 6.01
CA THR A 136 -5.78 1.70 7.13
C THR A 136 -5.30 3.13 7.37
N THR A 137 -4.94 3.83 6.29
CA THR A 137 -4.48 5.22 6.34
C THR A 137 -5.61 6.16 6.74
N ALA A 138 -6.76 6.11 6.05
CA ALA A 138 -7.90 6.99 6.32
C ALA A 138 -8.35 6.91 7.78
N TRP A 139 -8.54 5.70 8.32
CA TRP A 139 -8.94 5.51 9.72
C TRP A 139 -7.87 5.93 10.72
N ALA A 140 -6.58 5.84 10.36
CA ALA A 140 -5.49 6.36 11.21
C ALA A 140 -5.55 7.89 11.37
N PHE A 141 -6.07 8.62 10.37
CA PHE A 141 -6.24 10.07 10.41
C PHE A 141 -7.57 10.50 11.06
N GLN A 142 -8.65 9.73 10.89
CA GLN A 142 -9.96 10.03 11.49
C GLN A 142 -9.94 10.14 13.02
N GLY A 143 -9.09 9.39 13.71
CA GLY A 143 -8.92 9.50 15.17
C GLY A 143 -8.35 10.85 15.67
N THR A 144 -8.15 11.84 14.80
CA THR A 144 -7.79 13.22 15.16
C THR A 144 -8.98 14.17 15.08
N VAL A 145 -9.87 13.96 14.11
CA VAL A 145 -10.94 14.89 13.78
C VAL A 145 -12.04 14.81 14.84
N SER A 146 -12.47 13.60 15.22
CA SER A 146 -13.52 13.44 16.24
C SER A 146 -13.16 14.03 17.60
N THR A 147 -11.88 14.05 18.00
CA THR A 147 -11.49 14.64 19.30
C THR A 147 -11.43 16.17 19.23
N ALA A 148 -11.11 16.75 18.07
CA ALA A 148 -11.08 18.21 17.87
C ALA A 148 -12.50 18.80 17.76
N ASP A 149 -13.40 18.11 17.05
CA ASP A 149 -14.81 18.51 16.94
C ASP A 149 -15.50 18.44 18.32
N THR A 150 -15.31 17.34 19.07
CA THR A 150 -15.90 17.22 20.43
C THR A 150 -15.35 18.26 21.41
N ALA A 151 -14.08 18.66 21.30
CA ALA A 151 -13.53 19.71 22.16
C ALA A 151 -14.11 21.10 21.79
N THR A 152 -14.29 21.37 20.50
CA THR A 152 -14.85 22.63 19.99
C THR A 152 -16.33 22.76 20.38
N ASP A 153 -17.11 21.67 20.28
CA ASP A 153 -18.52 21.65 20.67
C ASP A 153 -18.69 21.84 22.19
N ALA A 154 -17.81 21.24 23.00
CA ALA A 154 -17.84 21.39 24.46
C ALA A 154 -17.51 22.82 24.92
N ASP A 155 -16.56 23.50 24.28
CA ASP A 155 -16.25 24.91 24.57
C ASP A 155 -17.42 25.82 24.14
N ALA A 156 -18.07 25.53 23.01
CA ALA A 156 -19.24 26.28 22.56
C ALA A 156 -20.41 26.19 23.56
N ASP A 157 -20.71 25.00 24.08
CA ASP A 157 -21.79 24.78 25.05
C ASP A 157 -21.49 25.44 26.41
N ALA A 158 -20.23 25.38 26.86
CA ALA A 158 -19.80 26.06 28.08
C ALA A 158 -19.89 27.60 27.99
N THR A 159 -19.64 28.18 26.81
CA THR A 159 -19.81 29.63 26.59
C THR A 159 -21.28 30.06 26.50
N ALA A 160 -22.16 29.17 26.05
CA ALA A 160 -23.60 29.46 25.97
C ALA A 160 -24.23 29.55 27.38
N ASP A 161 -23.92 28.60 28.27
CA ASP A 161 -24.48 28.53 29.63
C ASP A 161 -23.99 29.69 30.54
N GLY A 162 -22.76 30.18 30.31
CA GLY A 162 -22.21 31.33 31.02
C GLY A 162 -22.83 32.69 30.68
N SER A 163 -23.60 32.79 29.60
CA SER A 163 -24.21 34.05 29.13
C SER A 163 -25.65 34.28 29.63
N SER A 164 -26.26 33.28 30.26
CA SER A 164 -27.65 33.25 30.72
C SER A 164 -27.86 33.66 32.19
N GLY A 165 -26.89 34.33 32.82
CA GLY A 165 -27.02 34.84 34.19
C GLY A 165 -28.19 35.83 34.37
N PRO A 166 -28.90 35.83 35.52
CA PRO A 166 -30.17 36.55 35.66
C PRO A 166 -29.96 38.07 35.67
N VAL A 167 -30.72 38.77 34.81
CA VAL A 167 -30.91 40.22 34.80
C VAL A 167 -31.94 40.63 35.85
#